data_AF-A0A8T6I4M3-F1
#
_entry.id   AF-A0A8T6I4M3-F1
#
_cell.length_a   1.000
_cell.length_b   1.000
_cell.length_c   1.000
_cell.angle_alpha   90.00
_cell.angle_beta   90.00
_cell.angle_gamma   90.00
#
_symmetry.space_group_name_H-M   'P 1'
#
loop_
_entity.id
_entity.type
_entity.pdbx_description
1 polymer ?
#
loop_
_entity_poly.entity_id
_entity_poly.type
_entity_poly.pdbx_seq_one_letter_code
_entity_poly.pdbx_strand_id
1 'polypeptide(L)'
;MARRFDISHRHRKFSVIIADDGALELWLDGCLRKRRDAGERNPLYVWTNIELDWEDHHYVEARYHQDRGELAVTINGTPVPTERLSVQE
;
A
#
# COMPACT_ATOMS: atom_id res chain seq x y z
N MET A 1 3.20 14.57 -8.01
CA MET A 1 3.45 13.32 -8.73
C MET A 1 3.05 12.17 -7.83
N ALA A 2 2.17 11.29 -8.31
CA ALA A 2 1.81 10.08 -7.61
C ALA A 2 3.06 9.22 -7.34
N ARG A 3 3.14 8.64 -6.13
CA ARG A 3 4.22 7.72 -5.73
C ARG A 3 3.66 6.32 -5.67
N ARG A 4 4.28 5.38 -6.36
CA ARG A 4 3.84 3.99 -6.46
C ARG A 4 4.89 3.06 -5.87
N PHE A 5 4.44 2.14 -5.03
CA PHE A 5 5.25 1.11 -4.38
C PHE A 5 4.69 -0.25 -4.79
N ASP A 6 5.39 -0.94 -5.69
CA ASP A 6 5.01 -2.27 -6.14
C ASP A 6 5.67 -3.33 -5.25
N ILE A 7 4.86 -4.28 -4.79
CA ILE A 7 5.28 -5.35 -3.89
C ILE A 7 4.83 -6.67 -4.48
N SER A 8 5.79 -7.57 -4.67
CA SER A 8 5.51 -8.95 -5.09
C SER A 8 5.45 -9.83 -3.85
N HIS A 9 4.38 -10.61 -3.72
CA HIS A 9 4.22 -11.57 -2.64
C HIS A 9 3.65 -12.88 -3.17
N ARG A 10 4.47 -13.94 -3.12
CA ARG A 10 4.21 -15.21 -3.82
C ARG A 10 3.88 -14.96 -5.31
N HIS A 11 2.73 -15.42 -5.80
CA HIS A 11 2.30 -15.27 -7.19
C HIS A 11 1.43 -14.02 -7.43
N ARG A 12 1.28 -13.14 -6.43
CA ARG A 12 0.44 -11.93 -6.49
C ARG A 12 1.30 -10.67 -6.54
N LYS A 13 0.80 -9.64 -7.22
CA LYS A 13 1.41 -8.30 -7.22
C LYS A 13 0.43 -7.30 -6.64
N PHE A 14 0.88 -6.51 -5.70
CA PHE A 14 0.08 -5.41 -5.19
C PHE A 14 0.86 -4.12 -5.22
N SER A 15 0.13 -3.03 -5.27
CA SER A 15 0.70 -1.70 -5.40
C SER A 15 0.04 -0.79 -4.39
N VAL A 16 0.88 -0.08 -3.64
CA VAL A 16 0.42 1.01 -2.78
C VAL A 16 0.75 2.31 -3.49
N ILE A 17 -0.25 3.15 -3.71
CA ILE A 17 -0.09 4.41 -4.43
C ILE A 17 -0.49 5.56 -3.51
N ILE A 18 0.37 6.56 -3.40
CA ILE A 18 0.02 7.87 -2.86
C ILE A 18 -0.29 8.74 -4.08
N ALA A 19 -1.56 8.93 -4.36
CA ALA A 19 -2.04 9.65 -5.54
C ALA A 19 -1.73 11.15 -5.46
N ASP A 20 -1.86 11.86 -6.59
CA ASP A 20 -1.57 13.30 -6.69
C ASP A 20 -2.50 14.17 -5.83
N ASP A 21 -3.72 13.69 -5.55
CA ASP A 21 -4.66 14.32 -4.62
C ASP A 21 -4.38 13.98 -3.15
N GLY A 22 -3.29 13.25 -2.88
CA GLY A 22 -2.89 12.82 -1.55
C GLY A 22 -3.62 11.58 -1.03
N ALA A 23 -4.51 10.97 -1.82
CA ALA A 23 -5.19 9.75 -1.43
C ALA A 23 -4.21 8.56 -1.33
N LEU A 24 -4.53 7.62 -0.45
CA LEU A 24 -3.83 6.34 -0.34
C LEU A 24 -4.65 5.24 -1.02
N GLU A 25 -4.03 4.56 -1.98
CA GLU A 25 -4.65 3.48 -2.74
C GLU A 25 -3.91 2.17 -2.54
N LEU A 26 -4.68 1.07 -2.51
CA LEU A 26 -4.18 -0.29 -2.49
C LEU A 26 -4.79 -1.05 -3.65
N TRP A 27 -3.91 -1.51 -4.53
CA TRP A 27 -4.22 -2.25 -5.74
C TRP A 27 -3.73 -3.69 -5.61
N LEU A 28 -4.50 -4.64 -6.15
CA LEU A 28 -4.13 -6.05 -6.24
C LEU A 28 -4.31 -6.50 -7.69
N ASP A 29 -3.25 -7.03 -8.29
CA ASP A 29 -3.22 -7.53 -9.67
C ASP A 29 -3.83 -6.54 -10.68
N GLY A 30 -3.54 -5.25 -10.53
CA GLY A 30 -4.03 -4.18 -11.40
C GLY A 30 -5.45 -3.69 -11.10
N CYS A 31 -6.11 -4.20 -10.07
CA CYS A 31 -7.44 -3.78 -9.64
C CYS A 31 -7.38 -2.97 -8.34
N LEU A 32 -8.05 -1.80 -8.32
CA LEU A 32 -8.19 -1.01 -7.10
C LEU A 32 -9.05 -1.75 -6.08
N ARG A 33 -8.47 -2.14 -4.95
CA ARG A 33 -9.20 -2.84 -3.87
C ARG A 33 -9.75 -1.86 -2.85
N LYS A 34 -8.94 -0.86 -2.49
CA LYS A 34 -9.29 0.18 -1.51
C LYS A 34 -8.63 1.49 -1.87
N ARG A 35 -9.36 2.58 -1.62
CA ARG A 35 -8.87 3.95 -1.67
C ARG A 35 -9.30 4.67 -0.40
N ARG A 36 -8.43 5.53 0.11
CA ARG A 36 -8.72 6.44 1.20
C ARG A 36 -8.33 7.84 0.76
N ASP A 37 -9.33 8.70 0.57
CA ASP A 37 -9.10 10.11 0.26
C ASP A 37 -8.28 10.81 1.35
N ALA A 38 -7.53 11.82 0.95
CA ALA A 38 -6.85 12.71 1.88
C ALA A 38 -7.87 13.42 2.80
N GLY A 39 -7.46 13.68 4.04
CA GLY A 39 -8.30 14.39 5.01
C GLY A 39 -7.59 14.54 6.34
N GLU A 40 -8.34 14.84 7.39
CA GLU A 40 -7.79 15.05 8.74
C GLU A 40 -7.26 13.76 9.40
N ARG A 41 -7.61 12.60 8.87
CA ARG A 41 -7.16 11.31 9.40
C ARG A 41 -5.70 11.07 9.04
N ASN A 42 -4.87 10.95 10.07
CA ASN A 42 -3.46 10.66 9.93
C ASN A 42 -3.06 9.55 10.93
N PRO A 43 -2.62 8.36 10.47
CA PRO A 43 -2.33 8.00 9.09
C PRO A 43 -3.59 7.72 8.25
N LEU A 44 -3.46 7.88 6.93
CA LEU A 44 -4.38 7.23 6.00
C LEU A 44 -4.14 5.72 6.06
N TYR A 45 -5.22 4.94 6.07
CA TYR A 45 -5.16 3.50 6.26
C TYR A 45 -6.05 2.76 5.26
N VAL A 46 -5.48 1.76 4.61
CA VAL A 46 -6.14 0.82 3.69
C VAL A 46 -5.63 -0.59 3.95
N TRP A 47 -6.49 -1.59 3.72
CA TRP A 47 -6.11 -2.99 3.85
C TRP A 47 -6.96 -3.87 2.92
N THR A 48 -6.42 -5.02 2.52
CA THR A 48 -7.17 -6.08 1.82
C THR A 48 -6.64 -7.45 2.26
N ASN A 49 -7.50 -8.46 2.23
CA ASN A 49 -7.03 -9.84 2.15
C ASN A 49 -6.58 -10.17 0.72
N ILE A 50 -5.65 -11.11 0.60
CA ILE A 50 -5.28 -11.80 -0.63
C ILE A 50 -5.56 -13.29 -0.45
N GLU A 51 -6.22 -13.87 -1.43
CA GLU A 51 -6.48 -15.31 -1.49
C GLU A 51 -5.31 -15.99 -2.22
N LEU A 52 -4.71 -16.97 -1.55
CA LEU A 52 -3.61 -17.77 -2.03
C LEU A 52 -4.08 -19.23 -2.19
N ASP A 53 -3.16 -20.11 -2.57
CA ASP A 53 -3.47 -21.52 -2.76
C ASP A 53 -3.98 -22.17 -1.45
N TRP A 54 -4.87 -23.15 -1.58
CA TRP A 54 -5.36 -24.00 -0.48
C TRP A 54 -5.97 -23.21 0.70
N GLU A 55 -6.83 -22.22 0.42
CA GLU A 55 -7.54 -21.39 1.42
C GLU A 55 -6.64 -20.54 2.32
N ASP A 56 -5.36 -20.39 1.96
CA ASP A 56 -4.44 -19.52 2.67
C ASP A 56 -4.76 -18.05 2.40
N HIS A 57 -4.85 -17.26 3.46
CA HIS A 57 -5.20 -15.83 3.39
C HIS A 57 -4.11 -15.01 4.03
N HIS A 58 -3.64 -14.01 3.29
CA HIS A 58 -2.73 -13.01 3.82
C HIS A 58 -3.40 -11.64 3.83
N TYR A 59 -3.09 -10.82 4.82
CA TYR A 59 -3.60 -9.48 4.99
C TYR A 59 -2.52 -8.49 4.62
N VAL A 60 -2.80 -7.67 3.62
CA VAL A 60 -1.94 -6.54 3.25
C VAL A 60 -2.53 -5.29 3.86
N GLU A 61 -1.72 -4.54 4.59
CA GLU A 61 -2.09 -3.28 5.22
C GLU A 61 -1.11 -2.19 4.79
N ALA A 62 -1.62 -1.00 4.50
CA ALA A 62 -0.80 0.17 4.24
C ALA A 62 -1.25 1.35 5.10
N ARG A 63 -0.28 2.00 5.74
CA ARG A 63 -0.45 3.20 6.58
C ARG A 63 0.44 4.30 6.02
N TYR A 64 -0.17 5.43 5.65
CA TYR A 64 0.56 6.61 5.17
C TYR A 64 0.40 7.77 6.15
N HIS A 65 1.51 8.17 6.77
CA HIS A 65 1.59 9.33 7.64
C HIS A 65 1.87 10.58 6.81
N GLN A 66 0.84 11.38 6.55
CA GLN A 66 0.92 12.51 5.62
C GLN A 66 1.84 13.63 6.16
N ASP A 67 1.86 13.82 7.48
CA ASP A 67 2.70 14.80 8.20
C ASP A 67 4.20 14.53 8.05
N ARG A 68 4.57 13.24 8.03
CA ARG A 68 5.98 12.80 7.98
C ARG A 68 6.40 12.28 6.61
N GLY A 69 5.45 12.09 5.69
CA GLY A 69 5.70 11.48 4.40
C GLY A 69 6.09 10.00 4.49
N GLU A 70 5.74 9.32 5.58
CA GLU A 70 6.16 7.94 5.88
C GLU A 70 5.09 6.93 5.44
N LEU A 71 5.47 5.97 4.61
CA LEU A 71 4.63 4.84 4.22
C LEU A 71 5.12 3.55 4.90
N ALA A 72 4.26 2.92 5.68
CA ALA A 72 4.47 1.60 6.25
C ALA A 72 3.52 0.59 5.61
N VAL A 73 4.05 -0.54 5.15
CA VAL A 73 3.28 -1.64 4.58
C VAL A 73 3.61 -2.92 5.34
N THR A 74 2.58 -3.69 5.69
CA THR A 74 2.72 -4.99 6.35
C THR A 74 1.96 -6.08 5.60
N ILE A 75 2.49 -7.30 5.65
CA ILE A 75 1.79 -8.53 5.25
C ILE A 75 1.67 -9.42 6.49
N ASN A 76 0.45 -9.71 6.93
CA ASN A 76 0.18 -10.42 8.18
C ASN A 76 0.94 -9.80 9.38
N GLY A 77 0.96 -8.46 9.46
CA GLY A 77 1.71 -7.72 10.49
C GLY A 77 3.23 -7.70 10.31
N THR A 78 3.80 -8.44 9.35
CA THR A 78 5.24 -8.42 9.07
C THR A 78 5.58 -7.24 8.15
N PRO A 79 6.52 -6.35 8.51
CA PRO A 79 6.91 -5.22 7.68
C PRO A 79 7.47 -5.66 6.33
N VAL A 80 7.04 -4.98 5.26
CA VAL A 80 7.65 -5.10 3.94
C VAL A 80 8.60 -3.91 3.77
N PRO A 81 9.85 -4.13 3.32
CA PRO A 81 10.72 -3.03 2.95
C PRO A 81 10.08 -2.27 1.79
N THR A 82 9.62 -1.06 2.07
CA THR A 82 9.29 -0.08 1.05
C THR A 82 10.59 0.64 0.70
N GLU A 83 11.10 0.47 -0.52
CA GLU A 83 12.30 1.19 -0.93
C GLU A 83 12.09 2.69 -0.70
N ARG A 84 12.97 3.29 0.09
CA ARG A 84 13.02 4.74 0.28
C ARG A 84 13.29 5.39 -1.08
N LEU A 85 12.52 6.44 -1.35
CA LEU A 85 12.58 7.27 -2.55
C LEU A 85 14.02 7.58 -2.95
N SER A 86 14.45 7.10 -4.12
CA SER A 86 15.44 7.84 -4.89
C SER A 86 14.67 8.92 -5.64
N VAL A 87 14.86 10.18 -5.22
CA VAL A 87 14.46 11.33 -6.03
C VAL A 87 15.42 11.32 -7.23
N GLN A 88 14.94 10.96 -8.42
CA GLN A 88 15.69 11.28 -9.63
C GLN A 88 15.41 12.74 -9.96
N GLU A 89 16.47 13.54 -9.95
CA GLU A 89 16.51 14.97 -10.32
C GLU A 89 16.02 15.22 -11.75
#